data_AF-A0A7Y5REE4-F1
#
_entry.id   AF-A0A7Y5REE4-F1
#
_cell.length_a   1.000
_cell.length_b   1.000
_cell.length_c   1.000
_cell.angle_alpha   90.00
_cell.angle_beta   90.00
_cell.angle_gamma   90.00
#
_symmetry.space_group_name_H-M   'P 1'
#
loop_
_entity.id
_entity.type
_entity.pdbx_description
1 polymer ?
#
loop_
_entity_poly.entity_id
_entity_poly.type
_entity_poly.pdbx_seq_one_letter_code
_entity_poly.pdbx_strand_id
1 'polypeptide(L)'
;MATNESKQLVLAAAEAADSKKAEDIRILQLDPSESGLCDYFLICNGTNERQNDAISDEIELQLKKQFGVYANSVEGRRQAEWILMDYVDFIVHIFS
;
A
#
# COMPACT_ATOMS: atom_id res chain seq x y z
N MET A 1 3.73 -12.87 -11.71
CA MET A 1 2.52 -13.18 -12.52
C MET A 1 1.40 -13.05 -11.54
N ALA A 2 0.58 -12.01 -11.67
CA ALA A 2 -0.38 -11.62 -10.64
C ALA A 2 -1.21 -12.81 -10.13
N THR A 3 -1.09 -13.12 -8.84
CA THR A 3 -1.82 -14.19 -8.20
C THR A 3 -3.13 -13.66 -7.63
N ASN A 4 -4.11 -14.54 -7.42
CA ASN A 4 -5.34 -14.16 -6.73
C ASN A 4 -5.07 -13.67 -5.30
N GLU A 5 -3.99 -14.16 -4.68
CA GLU A 5 -3.57 -13.78 -3.33
C GLU A 5 -3.02 -12.35 -3.30
N SER A 6 -2.10 -11.99 -4.21
CA SER A 6 -1.57 -10.62 -4.28
C SER A 6 -2.67 -9.60 -4.58
N LYS A 7 -3.65 -9.99 -5.41
CA LYS A 7 -4.86 -9.19 -5.64
C LYS A 7 -5.70 -8.99 -4.37
N GLN A 8 -5.86 -10.00 -3.53
CA GLN A 8 -6.61 -9.87 -2.28
C GLN A 8 -5.91 -8.94 -1.28
N LEU A 9 -4.59 -9.07 -1.16
CA LEU A 9 -3.79 -8.23 -0.27
C LEU A 9 -3.86 -6.74 -0.68
N VAL A 10 -3.68 -6.43 -1.96
CA VAL A 10 -3.72 -5.03 -2.42
C VAL A 10 -5.12 -4.41 -2.29
N LEU A 11 -6.19 -5.21 -2.46
CA LEU A 11 -7.56 -4.74 -2.21
C LEU A 11 -7.80 -4.44 -0.73
N ALA A 12 -7.35 -5.31 0.18
CA ALA A 12 -7.46 -5.06 1.61
C ALA A 12 -6.64 -3.83 2.04
N ALA A 13 -5.46 -3.62 1.44
CA ALA A 13 -4.69 -2.40 1.66
C ALA A 13 -5.42 -1.14 1.17
N ALA A 14 -6.09 -1.21 0.01
CA ALA A 14 -6.89 -0.11 -0.51
C ALA A 14 -8.11 0.20 0.39
N GLU A 15 -8.79 -0.83 0.91
CA GLU A 15 -9.89 -0.67 1.87
C GLU A 15 -9.41 -0.05 3.19
N ALA A 16 -8.23 -0.46 3.67
CA ALA A 16 -7.60 0.13 4.85
C ALA A 16 -7.30 1.62 4.64
N ALA A 17 -6.76 1.99 3.47
CA ALA A 17 -6.52 3.38 3.10
C ALA A 17 -7.82 4.19 3.02
N ASP A 18 -8.86 3.64 2.39
CA ASP A 18 -10.19 4.26 2.29
C ASP A 18 -10.82 4.49 3.67
N SER A 19 -10.64 3.56 4.61
CA SER A 19 -11.14 3.70 5.99
C SER A 19 -10.51 4.89 6.74
N LYS A 20 -9.32 5.34 6.29
CA LYS A 20 -8.63 6.56 6.76
C LYS A 20 -8.88 7.77 5.89
N LYS A 21 -9.85 7.69 4.97
CA LYS A 21 -10.24 8.75 4.03
C LYS A 21 -9.09 9.19 3.13
N ALA A 22 -8.27 8.23 2.69
CA ALA A 22 -7.26 8.52 1.66
C ALA A 22 -7.94 8.95 0.36
N GLU A 23 -7.32 9.88 -0.34
CA GLU A 23 -7.79 10.41 -1.62
C GLU A 23 -7.05 9.72 -2.78
N ASP A 24 -7.64 9.78 -3.98
CA ASP A 24 -7.05 9.26 -5.21
C ASP A 24 -6.49 7.83 -5.14
N ILE A 25 -7.18 6.95 -4.42
CA ILE A 25 -6.82 5.53 -4.33
C ILE A 25 -6.88 4.90 -5.74
N ARG A 26 -5.74 4.41 -6.22
CA ARG A 26 -5.58 3.73 -7.51
C ARG A 26 -4.76 2.47 -7.33
N ILE A 27 -5.24 1.36 -7.91
CA ILE A 27 -4.48 0.12 -8.03
C ILE A 27 -4.03 0.00 -9.49
N LEU A 28 -2.73 -0.07 -9.71
CA LEU A 28 -2.12 -0.30 -11.00
C LEU A 28 -1.60 -1.74 -11.03
N GLN A 29 -2.09 -2.53 -11.97
CA GLN A 29 -1.52 -3.85 -12.25
C GLN A 29 -0.36 -3.67 -13.23
N LEU A 30 0.82 -4.19 -12.86
CA LEU A 30 2.02 -4.07 -13.69
C LEU A 30 2.08 -5.21 -14.71
N ASP A 31 2.60 -4.91 -15.90
CA ASP A 31 2.83 -5.94 -16.91
C ASP A 31 4.07 -6.78 -16.50
N PRO A 32 3.93 -8.12 -16.36
CA PRO A 32 5.05 -8.98 -16.01
C PRO A 32 6.23 -8.95 -16.99
N SER A 33 6.00 -8.51 -18.24
CA SER A 33 7.05 -8.35 -19.25
C SER A 33 7.86 -7.07 -19.07
N GLU A 34 7.33 -6.07 -18.37
CA GLU A 34 7.98 -4.77 -18.13
C GLU A 34 8.46 -4.61 -16.68
N SER A 35 7.85 -5.32 -15.73
CA SER A 35 8.18 -5.27 -14.30
C SER A 35 8.42 -6.67 -13.73
N GLY A 36 9.66 -6.94 -13.32
CA GLY A 36 10.03 -8.15 -12.56
C GLY A 36 10.05 -7.95 -11.04
N LEU A 37 9.63 -6.78 -10.54
CA LEU A 37 9.75 -6.42 -9.13
C LEU A 37 8.53 -6.86 -8.31
N CYS A 38 7.33 -6.41 -8.69
CA CYS A 38 6.06 -6.72 -8.03
C CYS A 38 4.91 -6.75 -9.05
N ASP A 39 3.74 -7.27 -8.65
CA ASP A 39 2.57 -7.40 -9.53
C ASP A 39 1.67 -6.15 -9.51
N TYR A 40 1.67 -5.37 -8.41
CA TYR A 40 0.77 -4.21 -8.25
C TYR A 40 1.42 -3.00 -7.58
N PHE A 41 0.97 -1.80 -7.96
CA PHE A 41 1.09 -0.59 -7.15
C PHE A 41 -0.26 -0.17 -6.61
N LEU A 42 -0.30 0.17 -5.32
CA LEU A 42 -1.38 0.93 -4.70
C LEU A 42 -0.88 2.35 -4.48
N ILE A 43 -1.55 3.33 -5.06
CA ILE A 43 -1.22 4.75 -4.92
C ILE A 43 -2.40 5.44 -4.26
N CYS A 44 -2.14 6.26 -3.24
CA CYS A 44 -3.14 7.11 -2.62
C CYS A 44 -2.50 8.37 -2.01
N ASN A 45 -3.31 9.36 -1.71
CA ASN A 45 -2.90 10.61 -1.08
C ASN A 45 -3.56 10.76 0.30
N GLY A 46 -2.85 11.27 1.29
CA GLY A 46 -3.46 11.89 2.45
C GLY A 46 -3.38 13.41 2.34
N THR A 47 -4.17 14.11 3.15
CA THR A 47 -4.23 15.59 3.15
C THR A 47 -3.12 16.26 3.95
N ASN A 48 -2.32 15.48 4.69
CA ASN A 48 -1.17 15.90 5.49
C ASN A 48 -0.38 14.68 5.99
N GLU A 49 0.81 14.93 6.54
CA GLU A 49 1.76 13.92 7.02
C GLU A 49 1.17 13.03 8.14
N ARG A 50 0.33 13.62 9.01
CA ARG A 50 -0.33 12.86 10.07
C ARG A 50 -1.37 11.90 9.52
N GLN A 51 -2.08 12.27 8.45
CA GLN A 51 -2.99 11.36 7.78
C GLN A 51 -2.22 10.27 7.04
N ASN A 52 -1.09 10.59 6.42
CA ASN A 52 -0.24 9.60 5.74
C ASN A 52 0.26 8.54 6.71
N ASP A 53 0.74 8.94 7.89
CA ASP A 53 1.16 8.00 8.93
C ASP A 53 -0.02 7.12 9.39
N ALA A 54 -1.21 7.72 9.60
CA ALA A 54 -2.41 6.98 9.97
C ALA A 54 -2.91 6.00 8.89
N ILE A 55 -2.76 6.34 7.60
CA ILE A 55 -3.04 5.45 6.47
C ILE A 55 -2.06 4.28 6.51
N SER A 56 -0.76 4.56 6.65
CA SER A 56 0.27 3.52 6.70
C SER A 56 0.07 2.55 7.87
N ASP A 57 -0.25 3.07 9.07
CA ASP A 57 -0.59 2.29 10.26
C ASP A 57 -1.77 1.35 10.04
N GLU A 58 -2.83 1.85 9.39
CA GLU A 58 -4.03 1.06 9.17
C GLU A 58 -3.78 -0.06 8.16
N ILE A 59 -3.01 0.21 7.10
CA ILE A 59 -2.62 -0.81 6.13
C ILE A 59 -1.83 -1.92 6.83
N GLU A 60 -0.81 -1.58 7.62
CA GLU A 60 -0.05 -2.58 8.38
C GLU A 60 -0.96 -3.37 9.34
N LEU A 61 -1.85 -2.68 10.05
CA LEU A 61 -2.76 -3.28 11.02
C LEU A 61 -3.73 -4.27 10.36
N GLN A 62 -4.36 -3.89 9.25
CA GLN A 62 -5.36 -4.71 8.57
C GLN A 62 -4.71 -5.92 7.89
N LEU A 63 -3.60 -5.72 7.19
CA LEU A 63 -2.91 -6.83 6.52
C LEU A 63 -2.37 -7.85 7.53
N LYS A 64 -1.84 -7.39 8.65
CA LYS A 64 -1.43 -8.26 9.76
C LYS A 64 -2.62 -9.03 10.35
N LYS A 65 -3.74 -8.35 10.63
CA LYS A 65 -4.91 -8.97 11.28
C LYS A 65 -5.62 -9.99 10.39
N GLN A 66 -5.78 -9.67 9.11
CA GLN A 66 -6.59 -10.47 8.19
C GLN A 66 -5.79 -11.59 7.54
N PHE A 67 -4.50 -11.35 7.24
CA PHE A 67 -3.67 -12.27 6.45
C PHE A 67 -2.38 -12.70 7.17
N GLY A 68 -2.03 -12.08 8.29
CA GLY A 68 -0.76 -12.36 8.98
C GLY A 68 0.47 -11.84 8.23
N VAL A 69 0.27 -10.94 7.26
CA VAL A 69 1.33 -10.38 6.40
C VAL A 69 1.91 -9.11 7.02
N TYR A 70 3.22 -8.93 6.87
CA TYR A 70 3.98 -7.77 7.32
C TYR A 70 4.66 -7.10 6.13
N ALA A 71 4.83 -5.78 6.19
CA ALA A 71 5.64 -5.08 5.21
C ALA A 71 7.09 -5.58 5.31
N ASN A 72 7.71 -5.84 4.16
CA ASN A 72 9.14 -6.13 4.03
C ASN A 72 9.98 -4.92 4.44
N SER A 73 9.56 -3.72 3.99
CA SER A 73 10.13 -2.46 4.42
C SER A 73 9.09 -1.34 4.40
N VAL A 74 9.33 -0.33 5.23
CA VAL A 74 8.58 0.93 5.23
C VAL A 74 9.57 2.08 5.23
N GLU A 75 9.53 2.90 4.18
CA GLU A 75 10.45 4.01 3.94
C GLU A 75 9.70 5.36 3.99
N GLY A 76 10.42 6.44 4.28
CA GLY A 76 9.88 7.82 4.27
C GLY A 76 8.96 8.18 5.46
N ARG A 77 8.56 7.21 6.28
CA ARG A 77 7.66 7.38 7.43
C ARG A 77 8.06 8.46 8.44
N ARG A 78 9.36 8.73 8.63
CA ARG A 78 9.83 9.78 9.55
C ARG A 78 9.35 11.18 9.15
N GLN A 79 9.26 11.45 7.85
CA GLN A 79 8.78 12.72 7.30
C GLN A 79 7.30 12.62 6.95
N ALA A 80 6.85 11.45 6.50
CA ALA A 80 5.48 11.16 6.10
C ALA A 80 4.92 12.06 4.98
N GLU A 81 5.77 12.78 4.25
CA GLU A 81 5.42 13.45 2.98
C GLU A 81 5.22 12.43 1.85
N TRP A 82 6.02 11.37 1.86
CA TRP A 82 5.88 10.22 0.99
C TRP A 82 6.28 8.97 1.76
N ILE A 83 5.34 8.04 1.91
CA ILE A 83 5.57 6.74 2.54
C ILE A 83 5.52 5.67 1.46
N LEU A 84 6.56 4.85 1.42
CA LEU A 84 6.63 3.66 0.57
C LEU A 84 6.58 2.43 1.46
N MET A 85 5.63 1.53 1.19
CA MET A 85 5.50 0.26 1.91
C MET A 85 5.67 -0.89 0.93
N ASP A 86 6.71 -1.68 1.12
CA ASP A 86 7.03 -2.83 0.27
C ASP A 86 6.43 -4.11 0.85
N TYR A 87 5.58 -4.80 0.09
CA TYR A 87 5.02 -6.10 0.44
C TYR A 87 5.50 -7.23 -0.49
N VAL A 88 6.57 -7.00 -1.25
CA VAL A 88 7.13 -7.90 -2.27
C VAL A 88 6.21 -8.10 -3.47
N ASP A 89 4.99 -8.57 -3.26
CA ASP A 89 4.00 -8.80 -4.33
C ASP A 89 3.33 -7.51 -4.80
N PHE A 90 3.30 -6.48 -3.96
CA PHE A 90 2.82 -5.16 -4.30
C PHE A 90 3.53 -4.08 -3.48
N ILE A 91 3.48 -2.84 -3.96
CA ILE A 91 4.04 -1.68 -3.27
C ILE A 91 2.94 -0.64 -3.05
N VAL A 92 2.89 -0.06 -1.85
CA VAL A 92 2.02 1.07 -1.53
C VAL A 92 2.81 2.37 -1.58
N HIS A 93 2.24 3.38 -2.22
CA HIS A 93 2.72 4.75 -2.23
C HIS A 93 1.65 5.65 -1.62
N ILE A 94 2.00 6.30 -0.52
CA ILE A 94 1.15 7.28 0.17
C ILE A 94 1.82 8.64 0.04
N PHE A 95 1.20 9.59 -0.66
CA PHE A 95 1.71 10.96 -0.84
C PHE A 95 0.88 11.97 -0.03
N SER A 96 1.43 13.16 0.21
CA SER A 96 0.68 14.36 0.61
C SER A 96 0.28 15.22 -0.58
#